data_AF-A0A259CAP1-F1
#
_entry.id   AF-A0A259CAP1-F1
#
_cell.length_a   1.000
_cell.length_b   1.000
_cell.length_c   1.000
_cell.angle_alpha   90.00
_cell.angle_beta   90.00
_cell.angle_gamma   90.00
#
_symmetry.space_group_name_H-M   'P 1'
#
loop_
_entity.id
_entity.type
_entity.pdbx_description
1 polymer ?
#
loop_
_entity_poly.entity_id
_entity_poly.type
_entity_poly.pdbx_seq_one_letter_code
_entity_poly.pdbx_strand_id
1 'polypeptide(L)' 'SRDYADHVTVQTRTRPEPHAIPAQPLPDGRQDAIGYVLSCIRSGTPITGPLAPAISLVGQRIVDTAAESARQKRTLPLTP' A
#
# COMPACT_ATOMS: atom_id res chain seq x y z
N SER A 1 -2.83 17.26 -8.59
CA SER A 1 -2.06 16.74 -7.43
C SER A 1 -0.84 16.02 -7.95
N ARG A 2 0.26 15.93 -7.19
CA ARG A 2 1.39 15.05 -7.53
C ARG A 2 1.00 13.58 -7.53
N ASP A 3 -0.03 13.22 -6.77
CA ASP A 3 -0.51 11.83 -6.61
C ASP A 3 -1.13 11.24 -7.89
N TYR A 4 -1.48 12.08 -8.87
CA TYR A 4 -2.09 11.67 -10.14
C TYR A 4 -1.29 12.18 -11.35
N ALA A 5 0.00 12.46 -11.18
CA ALA A 5 0.85 12.86 -12.29
C ALA A 5 0.97 11.71 -13.31
N ASP A 6 0.94 12.04 -14.59
CA ASP A 6 1.10 11.11 -15.72
C ASP A 6 2.56 10.71 -15.98
N HIS A 7 3.49 11.28 -15.21
CA HIS A 7 4.91 10.96 -15.26
C HIS A 7 5.58 11.17 -13.92
N VAL A 8 6.74 10.52 -13.77
CA VAL A 8 7.71 10.83 -12.72
C VAL A 8 8.92 11.51 -13.36
N THR A 9 9.40 12.58 -12.74
CA THR A 9 10.65 13.22 -13.16
C THR A 9 11.82 12.54 -12.48
N VAL A 10 12.77 12.04 -13.26
CA VAL A 10 13.95 11.35 -12.76
C VAL A 10 15.24 12.01 -13.24
N GLN A 11 16.31 11.74 -12.51
CA GLN A 11 17.69 12.09 -12.88
C GLN A 11 18.55 10.86 -12.60
N THR A 12 19.52 10.58 -13.47
CA THR A 12 20.45 9.46 -13.29
C THR A 12 21.88 9.94 -13.43
N ARG A 13 22.85 9.13 -13.01
CA ARG A 13 24.27 9.47 -13.23
C ARG A 13 24.61 9.60 -14.72
N THR A 14 23.96 8.81 -15.57
CA THR A 14 24.18 8.81 -17.02
C THR A 14 23.41 9.93 -17.74
N ARG A 15 22.38 10.49 -17.10
CA ARG A 15 21.60 11.64 -17.60
C ARG A 15 21.23 12.55 -16.42
N PRO A 16 22.11 13.50 -16.06
CA PRO A 16 21.91 14.38 -14.92
C PRO A 16 20.74 15.36 -15.09
N GLU A 17 20.36 15.67 -16.33
CA GLU A 17 19.24 16.55 -16.61
C GLU A 17 17.90 15.90 -16.22
N PRO A 18 16.98 16.64 -15.57
CA PRO A 18 15.64 16.13 -15.27
C PRO A 18 14.94 15.67 -16.55
N HIS A 19 14.37 14.46 -16.51
CA HIS A 19 13.60 13.94 -17.62
C HIS A 19 12.38 13.16 -17.13
N ALA A 20 11.30 13.25 -17.88
CA ALA A 20 10.05 12.57 -17.56
C ALA A 20 10.11 11.10 -17.97
N ILE A 21 9.64 10.23 -17.08
CA ILE A 21 9.29 8.83 -17.38
C ILE A 21 7.77 8.68 -17.21
N PRO A 22 7.04 8.23 -18.25
CA PRO A 22 5.59 8.06 -18.17
C PRO A 22 5.17 7.10 -17.04
N ALA A 23 4.16 7.49 -16.27
CA ALA A 23 3.50 6.63 -15.30
C ALA A 23 2.48 5.77 -16.05
N GLN A 24 2.82 4.51 -16.30
CA GLN A 24 1.92 3.59 -16.98
C GLN A 24 0.67 3.31 -16.13
N PRO A 25 -0.53 3.24 -16.72
CA PRO A 25 -1.73 2.83 -16.01
C PRO A 25 -1.57 1.44 -15.39
N LEU A 26 -2.14 1.25 -14.20
CA LEU A 26 -2.18 -0.06 -13.57
C LEU A 26 -3.14 -0.99 -14.34
N PRO A 27 -2.86 -2.30 -14.40
CA PRO A 27 -3.74 -3.27 -15.03
C PRO A 27 -5.15 -3.28 -14.44
N ASP A 28 -6.12 -3.73 -15.24
CA ASP A 28 -7.50 -3.87 -14.79
C ASP A 28 -7.62 -4.75 -13.55
N GLY A 29 -8.42 -4.27 -12.59
CA GLY A 29 -8.54 -4.93 -11.29
C GLY A 29 -7.28 -4.79 -10.43
N ARG A 30 -6.40 -3.83 -10.70
CA ARG A 30 -5.29 -3.43 -9.80
C ARG A 30 -5.20 -1.93 -9.58
N GLN A 31 -6.13 -1.16 -10.13
CA GLN A 31 -6.14 0.31 -10.05
C GLN A 31 -6.53 0.81 -8.65
N ASP A 32 -7.34 0.03 -7.92
CA ASP A 32 -7.76 0.34 -6.57
C ASP A 32 -8.00 -0.93 -5.74
N ALA A 33 -8.20 -0.75 -4.43
CA ALA A 33 -8.41 -1.85 -3.49
C ALA A 33 -9.66 -2.68 -3.76
N ILE A 34 -10.77 -2.02 -4.13
CA ILE A 34 -12.07 -2.68 -4.36
C ILE A 34 -11.99 -3.50 -5.64
N GLY A 35 -11.50 -2.90 -6.73
CA GLY A 35 -11.27 -3.56 -8.00
C GLY A 35 -10.36 -4.78 -7.87
N TYR A 36 -9.31 -4.70 -7.04
CA TYR A 36 -8.42 -5.82 -6.74
C TYR A 36 -9.12 -6.97 -6.02
N VAL A 37 -9.87 -6.67 -4.96
CA VAL A 37 -10.63 -7.70 -4.23
C VAL A 37 -11.65 -8.37 -5.14
N LEU A 38 -12.41 -7.60 -5.93
CA LEU A 38 -13.36 -8.15 -6.89
C LEU A 38 -12.68 -9.01 -7.96
N SER A 39 -11.49 -8.61 -8.42
CA SER A 39 -10.70 -9.39 -9.37
C SER A 39 -10.32 -10.75 -8.79
N CYS A 40 -9.80 -10.77 -7.56
CA CYS A 40 -9.42 -12.00 -6.86
C CYS A 40 -10.61 -12.94 -6.63
N ILE A 41 -11.77 -12.39 -6.26
CA ILE A 41 -13.01 -13.17 -6.08
C ILE A 41 -13.42 -13.83 -7.40
N ARG A 42 -13.42 -13.08 -8.51
CA ARG A 42 -13.79 -13.63 -9.82
C ARG A 42 -12.84 -14.71 -10.31
N SER A 43 -11.54 -14.56 -10.08
CA SER A 43 -10.52 -15.52 -10.51
C SER A 43 -10.30 -16.68 -9.53
N GLY A 44 -10.97 -16.67 -8.37
CA GLY A 44 -10.74 -17.67 -7.33
C GLY A 44 -9.31 -17.67 -6.77
N THR A 45 -8.61 -16.53 -6.85
CA THR A 45 -7.22 -16.41 -6.40
C THR A 45 -7.14 -15.78 -5.00
N PRO A 46 -6.13 -16.13 -4.19
CA PRO A 46 -5.94 -15.49 -2.89
C PRO A 46 -5.73 -13.97 -3.00
N ILE A 47 -6.25 -13.22 -2.03
CA ILE A 47 -5.95 -11.81 -1.84
C ILE A 47 -4.53 -11.70 -1.24
N THR A 48 -3.67 -10.92 -1.87
CA THR A 48 -2.26 -10.75 -1.47
C THR A 48 -1.91 -9.27 -1.25
N GLY A 49 -0.67 -9.00 -0.81
CA GLY A 49 -0.18 -7.65 -0.61
C GLY A 49 -0.84 -6.96 0.60
N PRO A 50 -1.03 -5.62 0.57
CA PRO A 50 -1.54 -4.86 1.71
C PRO A 50 -2.92 -5.29 2.22
N LEU A 51 -3.72 -5.93 1.36
CA LEU A 51 -5.07 -6.39 1.64
C LEU A 51 -5.12 -7.87 2.05
N ALA A 52 -3.97 -8.55 2.09
CA ALA A 52 -3.91 -9.94 2.55
C ALA A 52 -4.38 -10.02 4.01
N PRO A 53 -5.29 -10.96 4.37
CA PRO A 53 -5.85 -11.04 5.72
C PRO A 53 -4.80 -11.11 6.84
N ALA A 54 -3.70 -11.84 6.61
CA ALA A 54 -2.60 -11.92 7.58
C ALA A 54 -1.91 -10.56 7.81
N ILE A 55 -1.74 -9.77 6.75
CA ILE A 55 -1.16 -8.42 6.84
C ILE A 55 -2.14 -7.46 7.51
N SER A 56 -3.41 -7.49 7.12
CA SER A 56 -4.45 -6.64 7.73
C SER A 56 -4.62 -6.93 9.22
N LEU A 57 -4.52 -8.19 9.64
CA LEU A 57 -4.55 -8.57 11.05
C LEU A 57 -3.39 -7.97 11.84
N VAL A 58 -2.16 -8.03 11.31
CA VAL A 58 -1.00 -7.39 11.96
C VAL A 58 -1.19 -5.88 12.04
N GLY A 59 -1.70 -5.26 10.97
CA GLY A 59 -2.03 -3.83 10.97
C GLY A 59 -3.03 -3.46 12.07
N GLN A 60 -4.09 -4.25 12.24
CA GLN A 60 -5.07 -4.04 13.31
C GLN A 60 -4.45 -4.14 14.69
N ARG A 61 -3.62 -5.15 14.93
CA ARG A 61 -2.91 -5.32 16.22
C ARG A 61 -2.00 -4.14 16.54
N ILE A 62 -1.34 -3.56 15.53
CA ILE A 62 -0.52 -2.36 15.71
C ILE A 62 -1.40 -1.19 16.16
N VAL A 63 -2.53 -0.95 15.49
CA VAL A 63 -3.47 0.13 15.83
C VAL A 63 -4.01 -0.05 17.24
N ASP A 64 -4.45 -1.26 17.59
CA ASP A 64 -4.99 -1.57 18.93
C ASP A 64 -3.92 -1.39 20.02
N THR A 65 -2.72 -1.90 19.78
CA THR A 65 -1.59 -1.77 20.72
C THR A 65 -1.19 -0.30 20.90
N ALA A 66 -1.22 0.51 19.84
CA ALA A 66 -0.90 1.92 19.90
C ALA A 66 -1.94 2.71 20.71
N ALA A 67 -3.23 2.43 20.48
CA ALA A 67 -4.32 3.03 21.26
C ALA A 67 -4.15 2.73 22.76
N GLU A 68 -3.83 1.48 23.09
CA GLU A 68 -3.65 1.05 24.47
C GLU A 68 -2.36 1.61 25.09
N SER A 69 -1.28 1.70 24.32
CA SER A 69 -0.02 2.34 24.75
C SER A 69 -0.22 3.82 25.09
N ALA A 70 -0.99 4.54 24.26
CA ALA A 70 -1.33 5.94 24.49
C ALA A 70 -2.13 6.12 25.79
N ARG A 71 -3.12 5.26 26.03
CA ARG A 71 -3.93 5.26 27.24
C ARG A 71 -3.10 5.01 28.51
N GLN A 72 -2.14 4.08 28.44
CA GLN A 72 -1.27 3.74 29.57
C GLN A 72 -0.03 4.63 29.69
N LYS A 73 0.23 5.52 28.71
CA LYS A 73 1.43 6.37 28.63
C LYS A 73 2.74 5.57 28.71
N ARG A 74 2.76 4.36 28.16
CA ARG A 74 3.95 3.51 28.08
C ARG A 74 3.92 2.66 26.81
N THR A 75 5.08 2.21 26.37
CA THR A 75 5.18 1.29 25.23
C THR A 75 4.72 -0.11 25.66
N LEU A 76 3.85 -0.73 24.85
CA LEU A 76 3.37 -2.09 25.06
C LEU A 76 3.89 -3.03 23.96
N PRO A 77 4.06 -4.33 24.26
CA PRO A 77 4.30 -5.33 23.23
C PRO A 77 3.07 -5.46 22.31
N LEU A 78 3.29 -5.90 21.07
CA LEU A 78 2.22 -6.12 20.11
C LEU A 78 1.22 -7.17 20.64
N THR A 79 -0.07 -6.88 20.50
CA THR A 79 -1.12 -7.82 20.89
C THR A 79 -1.06 -9.13 20.08
N PRO A 80 -1.36 -10.29 20.70
CA PRO A 80 -1.25 -11.60 20.06
C PRO A 80 -2.10 -11.82 18.83
#